data_AF-A0A2T4TLN0-F1
#
_entry.id   AF-A0A2T4TLN0-F1
#
_cell.length_a   1.000
_cell.length_b   1.000
_cell.length_c   1.000
_cell.angle_alpha   90.00
_cell.angle_beta   90.00
_cell.angle_gamma   90.00
#
_symmetry.space_group_name_H-M   'P 1'
#
loop_
_entity.id
_entity.type
_entity.pdbx_description
1 polymer ?
#
loop_
_entity_poly.entity_id
_entity_poly.type
_entity_poly.pdbx_seq_one_letter_code
_entity_poly.pdbx_strand_id
1 'polypeptide(L)'
;MKKQKQKKPDGRCATCPRWDRWHIRIPNPEDQQKLIRLYRKSGAKTKSDFVRARLLGESFKVITQDPAKEPYLEKLSEESDYTLFC
;
A
#
# COMPACT_ATOMS: atom_id res chain seq x y z
N MET A 1 6.16 34.69 27.30
CA MET A 1 7.16 33.71 26.80
C MET A 1 6.53 32.83 25.72
N LYS A 2 7.06 32.80 24.49
CA LYS A 2 6.53 31.94 23.41
C LYS A 2 7.12 30.54 23.57
N LYS A 3 6.26 29.51 23.76
CA LYS A 3 6.68 28.11 23.80
C LYS A 3 7.29 27.73 22.43
N GLN A 4 8.58 27.41 22.40
CA GLN A 4 9.24 26.85 21.22
C GLN A 4 8.67 25.44 20.99
N LYS A 5 8.04 25.22 19.82
CA LYS A 5 7.61 23.89 19.41
C LYS A 5 8.85 23.03 19.21
N GLN A 6 9.07 22.07 20.10
CA GLN A 6 10.08 21.02 19.90
C GLN A 6 9.77 20.31 18.58
N LYS A 7 10.66 20.43 17.59
CA LYS A 7 10.59 19.63 16.37
C LYS A 7 10.93 18.19 16.76
N LYS A 8 9.91 17.33 16.80
CA LYS A 8 10.15 15.90 16.93
C LYS A 8 11.05 15.46 15.77
N PRO A 9 12.09 14.64 16.00
CA PRO A 9 12.81 14.03 14.91
C PRO A 9 11.84 13.16 14.12
N ASP A 10 11.90 13.21 12.79
CA ASP A 10 10.93 12.58 11.87
C ASP A 10 10.91 11.03 11.92
N GLY A 11 11.52 10.42 12.94
CA GLY A 11 11.72 8.98 13.09
C GLY A 11 12.78 8.40 12.14
N ARG A 12 13.63 9.25 11.54
CA ARG A 12 14.54 8.86 10.43
C ARG A 12 16.00 8.87 10.86
N CYS A 13 16.71 7.82 10.49
CA CYS A 13 18.13 7.64 10.75
C CYS A 13 18.95 8.74 10.06
N ALA A 14 19.74 9.51 10.82
CA ALA A 14 20.57 10.60 10.30
C ALA A 14 21.80 10.12 9.52
N THR A 15 22.11 8.82 9.60
CA THR A 15 23.31 8.20 9.02
C THR A 15 23.11 7.63 7.62
N CYS A 16 21.87 7.53 7.11
CA CYS A 16 21.64 7.13 5.73
C CYS A 16 21.94 8.30 4.78
N PRO A 17 22.91 8.15 3.85
CA PRO A 17 23.24 9.23 2.92
C PRO A 17 22.06 9.54 1.99
N ARG A 18 21.80 10.83 1.73
CA ARG A 18 20.65 11.30 0.91
C ARG A 18 20.51 10.69 -0.50
N TRP A 19 21.53 10.04 -1.05
CA TRP A 19 21.51 9.46 -2.41
C TRP A 19 20.54 8.28 -2.55
N ASP A 20 20.10 7.70 -1.43
CA ASP A 20 19.08 6.64 -1.36
C ASP A 20 17.62 7.17 -1.45
N ARG A 21 17.43 8.49 -1.42
CA ARG A 21 16.11 9.10 -1.29
C ARG A 21 15.48 9.37 -2.65
N TRP A 22 14.66 8.43 -3.11
CA TRP A 22 14.07 8.49 -4.43
C TRP A 22 12.61 8.96 -4.32
N HIS A 23 12.30 10.10 -4.94
CA HIS A 23 10.93 10.62 -5.06
C HIS A 23 10.49 10.55 -6.52
N ILE A 24 9.61 9.63 -6.84
CA ILE A 24 9.04 9.51 -8.19
C ILE A 24 7.73 10.30 -8.23
N ARG A 25 7.65 11.29 -9.12
CA ARG A 25 6.41 11.98 -9.47
C ARG A 25 5.85 11.36 -10.75
N ILE A 26 4.57 11.05 -10.73
CA ILE A 26 3.83 10.61 -11.92
C ILE A 26 2.88 11.76 -12.25
N PRO A 27 3.24 12.66 -13.18
CA PRO A 27 2.46 13.86 -13.44
C PRO A 27 1.14 13.54 -14.14
N ASN A 28 1.06 12.43 -14.88
CA ASN A 28 -0.15 12.01 -15.56
C ASN A 28 -1.11 11.30 -14.58
N PRO A 29 -2.33 11.82 -14.36
CA PRO A 29 -3.29 11.21 -13.44
C PRO A 29 -3.74 9.80 -13.88
N GLU A 30 -3.81 9.54 -15.18
CA GLU A 30 -4.19 8.21 -15.70
C GLU A 30 -3.14 7.15 -15.34
N ASP A 31 -1.86 7.50 -15.49
CA ASP A 31 -0.77 6.60 -15.15
C ASP A 31 -0.70 6.38 -13.64
N GLN A 32 -1.07 7.39 -12.85
CA GLN A 32 -1.19 7.25 -11.41
C GLN A 32 -2.30 6.25 -11.02
N GLN A 33 -3.47 6.32 -11.67
CA GLN A 33 -4.54 5.35 -11.48
C GLN A 33 -4.13 3.94 -11.93
N LYS A 34 -3.47 3.80 -13.07
CA LYS A 34 -2.95 2.51 -13.55
C LYS A 34 -1.97 1.92 -12.55
N LEU A 35 -1.03 2.73 -12.02
CA LEU A 35 -0.07 2.27 -11.02
C LEU A 35 -0.75 1.80 -9.72
N ILE A 36 -1.76 2.53 -9.26
CA ILE A 36 -2.54 2.15 -8.08
C ILE A 36 -3.28 0.82 -8.31
N ARG A 37 -3.87 0.63 -9.49
CA ARG A 37 -4.55 -0.62 -9.84
C ARG A 37 -3.58 -1.80 -9.89
N LEU A 38 -2.39 -1.61 -10.47
CA LEU A 38 -1.35 -2.63 -10.52
C LEU A 38 -0.81 -2.97 -9.13
N TYR A 39 -0.58 -1.95 -8.29
CA TYR A 39 -0.18 -2.14 -6.90
C TYR A 39 -1.18 -3.01 -6.14
N ARG A 40 -2.49 -2.71 -6.24
CA ARG A 40 -3.54 -3.51 -5.59
C ARG A 40 -3.54 -4.97 -6.06
N LYS A 41 -3.35 -5.20 -7.37
CA LYS A 41 -3.27 -6.56 -7.93
C LYS A 41 -2.00 -7.32 -7.53
N SER A 42 -0.91 -6.61 -7.27
CA SER A 42 0.38 -7.24 -6.95
C SER A 42 0.44 -7.88 -5.56
N GLY A 43 -0.45 -7.49 -4.64
CA GLY A 43 -0.39 -7.93 -3.24
C GLY A 43 0.84 -7.44 -2.46
N ALA A 44 1.61 -6.48 -3.01
CA ALA A 44 2.80 -5.96 -2.35
C ALA A 44 2.46 -5.25 -1.02
N LYS A 45 3.31 -5.44 -0.01
CA LYS A 45 3.13 -4.86 1.32
C LYS A 45 3.15 -3.32 1.32
N THR A 46 4.00 -2.74 0.48
CA THR A 46 4.11 -1.28 0.33
C THR A 46 4.22 -0.87 -1.13
N LYS A 47 3.85 0.38 -1.45
CA LYS A 47 4.00 0.95 -2.79
C LYS A 47 5.48 0.94 -3.25
N SER A 48 6.40 1.19 -2.32
CA SER A 48 7.84 1.20 -2.61
C SER A 48 8.34 -0.18 -3.00
N ASP A 49 7.88 -1.24 -2.32
CA ASP A 49 8.23 -2.61 -2.68
C ASP A 49 7.71 -2.98 -4.06
N PHE A 50 6.48 -2.57 -4.38
CA PHE A 50 5.91 -2.75 -5.71
C PHE A 50 6.76 -2.08 -6.80
N VAL A 51 7.13 -0.82 -6.60
CA VAL A 51 7.95 -0.09 -7.59
C VAL A 51 9.34 -0.70 -7.72
N ARG A 52 9.97 -1.07 -6.59
CA ARG A 52 11.30 -1.69 -6.59
C ARG A 52 11.31 -3.01 -7.36
N ALA A 53 10.38 -3.90 -7.05
CA ALA A 53 10.25 -5.17 -7.75
C ALA A 53 9.98 -4.97 -9.25
N ARG A 54 9.19 -3.95 -9.63
CA ARG A 54 8.92 -3.66 -11.04
C ARG A 54 10.14 -3.12 -11.79
N LEU A 55 10.95 -2.27 -11.14
CA LEU A 55 12.18 -1.71 -11.72
C LEU A 55 13.31 -2.74 -11.82
N LEU A 56 13.42 -3.64 -10.84
CA LEU A 56 14.44 -4.70 -10.82
C LEU A 56 14.03 -5.96 -11.59
N GLY A 57 12.81 -5.99 -12.15
CA GLY A 57 12.31 -7.14 -12.91
C GLY A 57 11.98 -8.36 -12.04
N GLU A 58 11.79 -8.19 -10.74
CA GLU A 58 11.39 -9.26 -9.84
C GLU A 58 9.97 -9.74 -10.17
N SER A 59 9.75 -11.05 -10.17
CA SER A 59 8.45 -11.64 -10.45
C SER A 59 7.49 -11.45 -9.26
N PHE A 60 6.31 -10.88 -9.51
CA PHE A 60 5.25 -10.80 -8.49
C PHE A 60 4.47 -12.11 -8.43
N LYS A 61 4.24 -12.64 -7.22
CA LYS A 61 3.15 -13.59 -6.98
C LYS A 61 1.84 -12.82 -7.01
N VAL A 62 1.21 -12.77 -8.18
CA VAL A 62 -0.15 -12.22 -8.31
C VAL A 62 -1.06 -13.11 -7.47
N ILE A 63 -1.58 -12.59 -6.37
CA ILE A 63 -2.64 -13.25 -5.61
C ILE A 63 -3.91 -13.06 -6.43
N THR A 64 -4.13 -13.92 -7.42
CA THR A 64 -5.42 -14.03 -8.08
C THR A 64 -6.40 -14.53 -7.03
N GLN A 65 -7.30 -13.66 -6.60
CA GLN A 65 -8.48 -14.06 -5.85
C GLN A 65 -9.26 -15.02 -6.74
N ASP A 66 -9.35 -16.27 -6.32
CA ASP A 66 -10.06 -17.31 -7.03
C ASP A 66 -11.55 -16.90 -7.07
N PRO A 67 -12.15 -16.64 -8.23
CA PRO A 67 -13.54 -16.19 -8.33
C PRO A 67 -14.50 -17.22 -7.74
N ALA A 68 -14.10 -18.50 -7.64
CA ALA A 68 -14.87 -19.54 -6.96
C ALA A 68 -14.96 -19.37 -5.43
N LYS A 69 -14.17 -18.47 -4.83
CA LYS A 69 -14.17 -18.17 -3.39
C LYS A 69 -14.94 -16.90 -3.02
N GLU A 70 -15.48 -16.15 -3.98
CA GLU A 70 -16.40 -15.03 -3.73
C GLU A 70 -17.64 -15.43 -2.90
N PRO A 71 -18.35 -16.56 -3.16
CA PRO A 71 -19.57 -16.90 -2.41
C PRO A 71 -19.32 -17.33 -0.96
N TYR A 72 -18.06 -17.56 -0.55
CA TYR A 72 -17.72 -17.87 0.84
C TYR A 72 -17.48 -16.61 1.68
N LEU A 73 -17.06 -15.50 1.06
CA LEU A 73 -16.86 -14.22 1.75
C LEU A 73 -18.20 -13.52 2.04
N GLU A 74 -19.20 -13.66 1.16
CA GLU A 74 -20.55 -13.12 1.36
C GLU A 74 -21.26 -13.73 2.58
N LYS A 75 -21.09 -15.04 2.79
CA LYS A 75 -21.67 -15.76 3.94
C LYS A 75 -21.08 -15.33 5.28
N LEU A 76 -19.81 -14.95 5.31
CA LEU A 76 -19.16 -14.47 6.55
C LEU A 76 -19.62 -13.07 6.95
N SER A 77 -20.06 -12.23 6.00
CA SER A 77 -20.68 -10.93 6.33
C SER A 77 -22.13 -11.07 6.81
N GLU A 78 -22.88 -12.06 6.31
CA GLU A 78 -24.24 -12.33 6.77
C GLU A 78 -24.26 -12.86 8.22
N GLU A 79 -23.27 -13.64 8.66
CA GLU A 79 -23.18 -14.14 10.04
C GLU A 79 -22.87 -13.04 11.08
N SER A 80 -22.26 -11.91 10.68
CA SER A 80 -21.97 -10.81 11.61
C SER A 80 -23.15 -9.86 11.85
N ASP A 81 -24.14 -9.82 10.95
CA ASP A 81 -25.25 -8.87 11.05
C ASP A 81 -26.37 -9.32 12.02
N TYR A 82 -26.40 -10.61 12.40
CA TYR A 82 -27.37 -11.14 13.38
C TYR A 82 -27.01 -10.87 14.85
N THR A 83 -25.88 -10.23 15.14
CA THR A 83 -25.53 -9.84 16.53
C THR A 83 -25.94 -8.41 16.90
N LEU A 84 -26.58 -7.67 15.99
CA LEU A 84 -27.10 -6.32 16.25
C LEU A 84 -28.64 -6.29 16.31
N PHE A 85 -29.28 -7.31 16.89
CA PHE A 85 -30.71 -7.26 17.24
C PHE A 85 -31.05 -8.10 18.47
N CYS A 86 -30.31 -7.90 19.57
CA CYS A 86 -30.73 -8.26 20.93
C CYS A 86 -30.49 -7.07 21.86
#